data_AF-A0AAD9KG72-F1
#
_entry.id   AF-A0AAD9KG72-F1
#
_cell.length_a   1.000
_cell.length_b   1.000
_cell.length_c   1.000
_cell.angle_alpha   90.00
_cell.angle_beta   90.00
_cell.angle_gamma   90.00
#
_symmetry.space_group_name_H-M   'P 1'
#
loop_
_entity.id
_entity.type
_entity.pdbx_description
1 polymer ?
#
loop_
_entity_poly.entity_id
_entity_poly.type
_entity_poly.pdbx_seq_one_letter_code
_entity_poly.pdbx_strand_id
1 'polypeptide(L)'
;MWKDRKTSAMSLLMINIAVVDILILFIWTSQTAIPAFCDYFKGCRLYDSIKPEVLVYGWPFGTTFQLMGTWSIVSITFSRFVSVCWPSRATHLNNRRQVLIRTLVLHIACIVFSSFRFAELYIVREENGNKLVKRTALSASPTYRYVYTVSLYYFITYLLPLSLLVYFTVRLSINLKEMNKKREEMTRKSKERSDLTLSLVIVVVIFIFCQLFNPIRRLLYVIYSPFNLGCGTPIFYFSSWAVIFVNLNSACNFFIFCLCSPGFRRQLKQIIAKRGQIEPLGLSTTGNNANLNAQISSCI
;
A
#
# COMPACT_ATOMS: atom_id res chain seq x y z
N MET A 1 -7.17 -9.44 -27.79
CA MET A 1 -5.73 -9.65 -27.46
C MET A 1 -5.03 -8.43 -26.83
N TRP A 2 -5.02 -7.23 -27.43
CA TRP A 2 -4.31 -6.06 -26.85
C TRP A 2 -4.94 -5.50 -25.55
N LYS A 3 -6.27 -5.65 -25.40
CA LYS A 3 -7.03 -5.19 -24.22
C LYS A 3 -6.76 -6.06 -22.98
N ASP A 4 -6.52 -7.36 -23.15
CA ASP A 4 -6.31 -8.30 -22.04
C ASP A 4 -4.91 -8.17 -21.42
N ARG A 5 -3.87 -7.90 -22.23
CA ARG A 5 -2.48 -7.77 -21.77
C ARG A 5 -2.25 -6.55 -20.85
N LYS A 6 -2.82 -5.39 -21.18
CA LYS A 6 -2.72 -4.17 -20.34
C LYS A 6 -3.45 -4.31 -19.01
N THR A 7 -4.52 -5.09 -19.01
CA THR A 7 -5.31 -5.37 -17.80
C THR A 7 -4.50 -6.20 -16.82
N SER A 8 -3.73 -7.18 -17.28
CA SER A 8 -2.89 -8.03 -16.41
C SER A 8 -1.82 -7.25 -15.62
N ALA A 9 -1.05 -6.37 -16.28
CA ALA A 9 0.05 -5.65 -15.62
C ALA A 9 -0.44 -4.60 -14.60
N MET A 10 -1.50 -3.86 -14.92
CA MET A 10 -2.11 -2.91 -13.99
C MET A 10 -2.76 -3.61 -12.79
N SER A 11 -3.36 -4.80 -13.02
CA SER A 11 -3.95 -5.59 -11.93
C SER A 11 -2.89 -6.05 -10.95
N LEU A 12 -1.70 -6.44 -11.42
CA LEU A 12 -0.59 -6.82 -10.55
C LEU A 12 -0.14 -5.66 -9.65
N LEU A 13 -0.06 -4.44 -10.18
CA LEU A 13 0.28 -3.27 -9.38
C LEU A 13 -0.81 -2.96 -8.33
N MET A 14 -2.08 -3.15 -8.69
CA MET A 14 -3.21 -2.97 -7.77
C MET A 14 -3.22 -4.02 -6.65
N ILE A 15 -2.94 -5.29 -6.97
CA ILE A 15 -2.79 -6.35 -5.97
C ILE A 15 -1.61 -6.03 -5.04
N ASN A 16 -0.50 -5.60 -5.63
CA ASN A 16 0.70 -5.24 -4.88
C ASN A 16 0.44 -4.14 -3.85
N ILE A 17 -0.19 -3.02 -4.27
CA ILE A 17 -0.51 -1.95 -3.32
C ILE A 17 -1.51 -2.41 -2.26
N ALA A 18 -2.51 -3.24 -2.61
CA ALA A 18 -3.47 -3.76 -1.63
C ALA A 18 -2.81 -4.65 -0.56
N VAL A 19 -1.88 -5.53 -0.97
CA VAL A 19 -1.11 -6.34 -0.01
C VAL A 19 -0.27 -5.46 0.90
N VAL A 20 0.39 -4.45 0.35
CA VAL A 20 1.20 -3.51 1.14
C VAL A 20 0.33 -2.70 2.10
N ASP A 21 -0.82 -2.20 1.67
CA ASP A 21 -1.75 -1.45 2.52
C ASP A 21 -2.31 -2.31 3.67
N ILE A 22 -2.60 -3.60 3.43
CA ILE A 22 -3.00 -4.53 4.50
C ILE A 22 -1.87 -4.68 5.53
N LEU A 23 -0.61 -4.82 5.09
CA LEU A 23 0.53 -4.92 5.99
C LEU A 23 0.76 -3.64 6.80
N ILE A 24 0.59 -2.47 6.17
CA ILE A 24 0.65 -1.16 6.86
C ILE A 24 -0.43 -1.11 7.94
N LEU A 25 -1.69 -1.37 7.58
CA LEU A 25 -2.81 -1.35 8.52
C LEU A 25 -2.60 -2.31 9.68
N PHE A 26 -2.16 -3.53 9.40
CA PHE A 26 -1.89 -4.54 10.44
C PHE A 26 -0.81 -4.07 11.42
N ILE A 27 0.35 -3.63 10.92
CA ILE A 27 1.48 -3.25 11.77
C ILE A 27 1.17 -2.00 12.58
N TRP A 28 0.65 -0.94 11.96
CA TRP A 28 0.36 0.30 12.67
C TRP A 28 -0.79 0.15 13.66
N THR A 29 -1.85 -0.58 13.31
CA THR A 29 -2.95 -0.89 14.25
C THR A 29 -2.43 -1.70 15.44
N SER A 30 -1.55 -2.68 15.21
CA SER A 30 -0.94 -3.45 16.31
C SER A 30 -0.12 -2.57 17.27
N GLN A 31 0.51 -1.51 16.76
CA GLN A 31 1.34 -0.59 17.54
C GLN A 31 0.56 0.50 18.25
N THR A 32 -0.66 0.81 17.83
CA THR A 32 -1.44 1.91 18.43
C THR A 32 -2.73 1.46 19.10
N ALA A 33 -3.51 0.59 18.44
CA ALA A 33 -4.81 0.18 18.98
C ALA A 33 -4.67 -0.81 20.14
N ILE A 34 -3.74 -1.76 20.05
CA ILE A 34 -3.50 -2.74 21.11
C ILE A 34 -3.03 -2.06 22.41
N PRO A 35 -1.96 -1.24 22.42
CA PRO A 35 -1.57 -0.51 23.63
C PRO A 35 -2.69 0.37 24.17
N ALA A 36 -3.40 1.13 23.33
CA ALA A 36 -4.50 1.98 23.79
C ALA A 36 -5.63 1.18 24.45
N PHE A 37 -5.99 0.02 23.89
CA PHE A 37 -6.95 -0.89 24.48
C PHE A 37 -6.46 -1.44 25.82
N CYS A 38 -5.21 -1.87 25.87
CA CYS A 38 -4.60 -2.44 27.07
C CYS A 38 -4.46 -1.42 28.22
N ASP A 39 -4.11 -0.18 27.90
CA ASP A 39 -4.03 0.93 28.86
C ASP A 39 -5.43 1.29 29.38
N TYR A 40 -6.45 1.30 28.51
CA TYR A 40 -7.84 1.59 28.89
C TYR A 40 -8.43 0.53 29.83
N PHE A 41 -8.23 -0.76 29.54
CA PHE A 41 -8.74 -1.87 30.35
C PHE A 41 -7.80 -2.32 31.47
N LYS A 42 -6.62 -1.70 31.62
CA LYS A 42 -5.59 -2.02 32.63
C LYS A 42 -5.23 -3.51 32.70
N GLY A 43 -5.17 -4.18 31.55
CA GLY A 43 -5.42 -5.63 31.49
C GLY A 43 -4.63 -6.47 30.48
N CYS A 44 -3.39 -6.12 30.11
CA CYS A 44 -2.61 -6.91 29.15
C CYS A 44 -1.17 -7.21 29.58
N ARG A 45 -1.00 -8.13 30.54
CA ARG A 45 0.35 -8.59 30.99
C ARG A 45 1.23 -9.09 29.83
N LEU A 46 0.63 -9.76 28.85
CA LEU A 46 1.34 -10.24 27.67
C LEU A 46 1.88 -9.08 26.83
N TYR A 47 1.05 -8.04 26.59
CA TYR A 47 1.46 -6.88 25.82
C TYR A 47 2.56 -6.09 26.51
N ASP A 48 2.45 -5.85 27.82
CA ASP A 48 3.47 -5.15 28.60
C ASP A 48 4.83 -5.86 28.52
N SER A 49 4.82 -7.20 28.44
CA SER A 49 6.02 -8.03 28.34
C SER A 49 6.72 -7.98 26.97
N ILE A 50 5.96 -7.69 25.90
CA ILE A 50 6.44 -7.64 24.49
C ILE A 50 6.49 -6.22 23.90
N LYS A 51 6.00 -5.21 24.63
CA LYS A 51 5.93 -3.81 24.18
C LYS A 51 7.29 -3.27 23.69
N PRO A 52 8.42 -3.53 24.37
CA PRO A 52 9.74 -3.12 23.90
C PRO A 52 10.11 -3.76 22.56
N GLU A 53 9.83 -5.04 22.37
CA GLU A 53 10.06 -5.77 21.11
C GLU A 53 9.19 -5.23 19.98
N VAL A 54 7.89 -5.02 20.25
CA VAL A 54 6.96 -4.43 19.27
C VAL A 54 7.44 -3.04 18.85
N LEU A 55 7.98 -2.24 19.77
CA LEU A 55 8.53 -0.92 19.45
C LEU A 55 9.81 -1.01 18.61
N VAL A 56 10.79 -1.83 19.03
CA VAL A 56 12.11 -1.92 18.38
C VAL A 56 12.02 -2.53 16.99
N TYR A 57 11.24 -3.60 16.83
CA TYR A 57 11.13 -4.30 15.55
C TYR A 57 9.97 -3.81 14.70
N GLY A 58 8.82 -3.56 15.33
CA GLY A 58 7.62 -3.14 14.60
C GLY A 58 7.80 -1.78 13.92
N TRP A 59 8.50 -0.83 14.54
CA TRP A 59 8.68 0.50 13.97
C TRP A 59 9.43 0.51 12.63
N PRO A 60 10.62 -0.11 12.52
CA PRO A 60 11.30 -0.30 11.24
C PRO A 60 10.45 -1.01 10.19
N PHE A 61 9.70 -2.07 10.57
CA PHE A 61 8.80 -2.74 9.63
C PHE A 61 7.69 -1.82 9.13
N GLY A 62 7.01 -1.12 10.03
CA GLY A 62 5.92 -0.20 9.68
C GLY A 62 6.37 0.91 8.73
N THR A 63 7.54 1.50 9.00
CA THR A 63 8.14 2.52 8.12
C THR A 63 8.59 1.95 6.77
N THR A 64 9.07 0.70 6.73
CA THR A 64 9.45 0.01 5.49
C THR A 64 8.24 -0.22 4.59
N PHE A 65 7.15 -0.79 5.11
CA PHE A 65 5.95 -1.03 4.32
C PHE A 65 5.30 0.29 3.88
N GLN A 66 5.31 1.31 4.73
CA GLN A 66 4.85 2.64 4.35
C GLN A 66 5.64 3.22 3.16
N LEU A 67 6.97 3.04 3.17
CA LEU A 67 7.82 3.45 2.05
C LEU A 67 7.51 2.63 0.78
N MET A 68 7.36 1.32 0.91
CA MET A 68 6.95 0.44 -0.20
C MET A 68 5.60 0.85 -0.78
N GLY A 69 4.63 1.23 0.05
CA GLY A 69 3.30 1.69 -0.37
C GLY A 69 3.40 2.98 -1.17
N THR A 70 4.14 3.95 -0.65
CA THR A 70 4.41 5.23 -1.32
C THR A 70 4.99 5.04 -2.72
N TRP A 71 6.06 4.25 -2.84
CA TRP A 71 6.69 3.99 -4.14
C TRP A 71 5.85 3.10 -5.07
N SER A 72 4.96 2.27 -4.51
CA SER A 72 3.99 1.51 -5.30
C SER A 72 2.95 2.43 -5.95
N ILE A 73 2.46 3.46 -5.24
CA ILE A 73 1.56 4.49 -5.80
C ILE A 73 2.25 5.28 -6.91
N VAL A 74 3.52 5.67 -6.70
CA VAL A 74 4.34 6.31 -7.75
C VAL A 74 4.45 5.39 -8.98
N SER A 75 4.72 4.09 -8.79
CA SER A 75 4.82 3.12 -9.89
C SER A 75 3.50 2.93 -10.64
N ILE A 76 2.35 2.93 -9.93
CA ILE A 76 1.01 2.91 -10.55
C ILE A 76 0.80 4.16 -11.40
N THR A 77 1.10 5.33 -10.85
CA THR A 77 0.91 6.62 -11.52
C THR A 77 1.80 6.74 -12.75
N PHE A 78 3.07 6.31 -12.64
CA PHE A 78 3.99 6.20 -13.77
C PHE A 78 3.47 5.26 -14.85
N SER A 79 3.00 4.07 -14.48
CA SER A 79 2.40 3.11 -15.42
C SER A 79 1.21 3.72 -16.17
N ARG A 80 0.38 4.50 -15.47
CA ARG A 80 -0.78 5.21 -16.06
C ARG A 80 -0.32 6.33 -17.01
N PHE A 81 0.65 7.13 -16.58
CA PHE A 81 1.27 8.17 -17.39
C PHE A 81 1.82 7.59 -18.70
N VAL A 82 2.65 6.55 -18.64
CA VAL A 82 3.21 5.89 -19.83
C VAL A 82 2.11 5.35 -20.74
N SER A 83 1.07 4.74 -20.18
CA SER A 83 -0.03 4.15 -20.97
C SER A 83 -0.81 5.17 -21.80
N VAL A 84 -0.83 6.44 -21.37
CA VAL A 84 -1.62 7.50 -21.99
C VAL A 84 -0.74 8.45 -22.78
N CYS A 85 0.33 8.95 -22.18
CA CYS A 85 1.21 9.95 -22.79
C CYS A 85 2.20 9.32 -23.78
N TRP A 86 2.62 8.06 -23.56
CA TRP A 86 3.57 7.35 -24.42
C TRP A 86 3.04 5.98 -24.88
N PRO A 87 1.94 5.95 -25.66
CA PRO A 87 1.28 4.70 -26.04
C PRO A 87 2.20 3.73 -26.81
N SER A 88 3.15 4.24 -27.60
CA SER A 88 4.14 3.43 -28.33
C SER A 88 5.09 2.68 -27.39
N ARG A 89 5.54 3.33 -26.31
CA ARG A 89 6.45 2.73 -25.31
C ARG A 89 5.72 1.90 -24.26
N ALA A 90 4.41 2.12 -24.08
CA ALA A 90 3.60 1.42 -23.08
C ALA A 90 3.62 -0.10 -23.23
N THR A 91 3.69 -0.62 -24.45
CA THR A 91 3.75 -2.08 -24.70
C THR A 91 5.00 -2.72 -24.10
N HIS A 92 6.13 -2.00 -24.13
CA HIS A 92 7.38 -2.47 -23.54
C HIS A 92 7.40 -2.20 -22.02
N LEU A 93 7.17 -0.94 -21.62
CA LEU A 93 7.34 -0.48 -20.23
C LEU A 93 6.28 -1.00 -19.25
N ASN A 94 5.08 -1.32 -19.74
CA ASN A 94 3.99 -1.87 -18.93
C ASN A 94 3.71 -3.34 -19.29
N ASN A 95 4.67 -4.05 -19.87
CA ASN A 95 4.59 -5.50 -19.96
C ASN A 95 4.70 -6.11 -18.55
N ARG A 96 4.03 -7.25 -18.31
CA ARG A 96 3.98 -7.97 -17.03
C ARG A 96 5.37 -8.18 -16.43
N ARG A 97 6.33 -8.68 -17.23
CA ARG A 97 7.70 -8.92 -16.77
C ARG A 97 8.38 -7.64 -16.29
N GLN A 98 8.29 -6.56 -17.07
CA GLN A 98 8.92 -5.28 -16.73
C GLN A 98 8.30 -4.64 -15.47
N VAL A 99 6.98 -4.75 -15.32
CA VAL A 99 6.29 -4.28 -14.12
C VAL A 99 6.71 -5.07 -12.88
N LEU A 100 6.81 -6.40 -12.97
CA LEU A 100 7.26 -7.23 -11.85
C LEU A 100 8.71 -6.91 -11.46
N ILE A 101 9.62 -6.81 -12.43
CA ILE A 101 11.02 -6.45 -12.17
C ILE A 101 11.11 -5.07 -11.53
N ARG A 102 10.40 -4.07 -12.08
CA ARG A 102 10.39 -2.70 -11.53
C ARG A 102 9.88 -2.68 -10.08
N THR A 103 8.76 -3.36 -9.81
CA THR A 103 8.20 -3.43 -8.45
C THR A 103 9.16 -4.13 -7.50
N LEU A 104 9.76 -5.25 -7.90
CA LEU A 104 10.73 -5.99 -7.09
C LEU A 104 11.96 -5.13 -6.75
N VAL A 105 12.55 -4.49 -7.76
CA VAL A 105 13.72 -3.61 -7.57
C VAL A 105 13.38 -2.45 -6.63
N LEU A 106 12.21 -1.82 -6.81
CA LEU A 106 11.75 -0.75 -5.92
C LEU A 106 11.59 -1.23 -4.48
N HIS A 107 11.01 -2.41 -4.26
CA HIS A 107 10.84 -2.96 -2.92
C HIS A 107 12.16 -3.35 -2.26
N ILE A 108 13.09 -3.96 -3.00
CA ILE A 108 14.44 -4.23 -2.51
C ILE A 108 15.12 -2.92 -2.10
N ALA A 109 15.04 -1.87 -2.94
CA ALA A 109 15.59 -0.56 -2.61
C ALA A 109 14.95 0.03 -1.35
N CYS A 110 13.63 -0.12 -1.14
CA CYS A 110 12.95 0.30 0.08
C CYS A 110 13.46 -0.45 1.31
N ILE A 111 13.66 -1.77 1.21
CA ILE A 111 14.17 -2.60 2.31
C ILE A 111 15.61 -2.21 2.66
N VAL A 112 16.48 -2.06 1.65
CA VAL A 112 17.87 -1.63 1.84
C VAL A 112 17.93 -0.24 2.48
N PHE A 113 17.12 0.71 1.99
CA PHE A 113 17.07 2.05 2.57
C PHE A 113 16.60 2.04 4.03
N SER A 114 15.61 1.21 4.35
CA SER A 114 15.07 1.08 5.70
C SER A 114 15.92 0.22 6.63
N SER A 115 16.88 -0.56 6.12
CA SER A 115 17.73 -1.44 6.95
C SER A 115 18.44 -0.69 8.08
N PHE A 116 18.91 0.54 7.82
CA PHE A 116 19.53 1.40 8.83
C PHE A 116 18.60 1.70 10.02
N ARG A 117 17.27 1.67 9.83
CA ARG A 117 16.29 1.84 10.91
C ARG A 117 16.32 0.73 11.93
N PHE A 118 16.59 -0.50 11.49
CA PHE A 118 16.68 -1.65 12.39
C PHE A 118 17.88 -1.53 13.34
N ALA A 119 18.89 -0.73 12.97
CA ALA A 119 20.05 -0.46 13.80
C ALA A 119 19.88 0.78 14.72
N GLU A 120 18.72 1.45 14.75
CA GLU A 120 18.52 2.68 15.55
C GLU A 120 18.26 2.41 17.04
N LEU A 121 17.63 1.28 17.36
CA LEU A 121 17.14 0.95 18.70
C LEU A 121 17.58 -0.46 19.11
N TYR A 122 17.81 -0.66 20.40
CA TYR A 122 18.11 -1.97 20.98
C TYR A 122 17.47 -2.10 22.37
N ILE A 123 17.29 -3.34 22.82
CA ILE A 123 16.66 -3.66 24.11
C ILE A 123 17.74 -3.99 25.13
N VAL A 124 17.67 -3.37 26.30
CA VAL A 124 18.50 -3.69 27.46
C VAL A 124 17.60 -4.21 28.57
N ARG A 125 18.01 -5.29 29.23
CA ARG A 125 17.34 -5.78 30.43
C ARG A 125 18.00 -5.14 31.66
N GLU A 126 17.20 -4.49 32.49
CA GLU A 126 17.62 -3.95 33.78
C GLU A 126 17.69 -5.04 34.85
N GLU A 127 18.36 -4.75 35.96
CA GLU A 127 18.53 -5.66 37.11
C GLU A 127 17.20 -6.07 37.74
N ASN A 128 16.19 -5.21 37.68
CA ASN A 128 14.81 -5.47 38.12
C ASN A 128 14.03 -6.43 37.18
N GLY A 129 14.64 -6.91 36.09
CA GLY A 129 14.01 -7.77 35.08
C GLY A 129 13.24 -7.02 33.99
N ASN A 130 13.09 -5.70 34.10
CA ASN A 130 12.39 -4.86 33.12
C ASN A 130 13.22 -4.70 31.84
N LYS A 131 12.54 -4.54 30.72
CA LYS A 131 13.15 -4.29 29.41
C LYS A 131 13.04 -2.81 29.08
N LEU A 132 14.16 -2.15 28.86
CA LEU A 132 14.24 -0.78 28.41
C LEU A 132 14.71 -0.71 26.95
N VAL A 133 14.12 0.21 26.20
CA VAL A 133 14.55 0.52 24.83
C VAL A 133 15.56 1.66 24.88
N LYS A 134 16.76 1.44 24.33
CA LYS A 134 17.83 2.45 24.23
C LYS A 134 18.20 2.72 22.77
N ARG A 135 18.76 3.90 22.51
CA ARG A 135 19.27 4.30 21.18
C ARG A 135 20.71 3.84 21.02
N THR A 136 21.05 3.32 19.85
CA THR A 136 22.43 2.95 19.50
C THR A 136 23.33 4.18 19.33
N ALA A 137 24.65 3.98 19.36
CA ALA A 137 25.63 5.04 19.07
C ALA A 137 25.43 5.67 17.68
N LEU A 138 24.96 4.89 16.70
CA LEU A 138 24.58 5.38 15.38
C LEU A 138 23.45 6.40 15.46
N SER A 139 22.36 6.05 16.16
CA SER A 139 21.18 6.91 16.34
C SER A 139 21.47 8.14 17.21
N ALA A 140 22.44 8.06 18.11
CA ALA A 140 22.89 9.17 18.95
C ALA A 140 23.76 10.18 18.20
N SER A 141 24.42 9.79 17.11
CA SER A 141 25.27 10.67 16.32
C SER A 141 24.47 11.82 15.67
N PRO A 142 24.84 13.09 15.90
CA PRO A 142 24.18 14.24 15.27
C PRO A 142 24.18 14.15 13.74
N THR A 143 25.28 13.67 13.16
CA THR A 143 25.44 13.52 11.71
C THR A 143 24.41 12.55 11.13
N TYR A 144 24.27 11.37 11.73
CA TYR A 144 23.25 10.41 11.31
C TYR A 144 21.84 10.99 11.45
N ARG A 145 21.57 11.70 12.56
CA ARG A 145 20.27 12.32 12.83
C ARG A 145 19.89 13.36 11.77
N TYR A 146 20.79 14.29 11.42
CA TYR A 146 20.44 15.32 10.44
C TYR A 146 20.50 14.83 9.00
N VAL A 147 21.53 14.06 8.63
CA VAL A 147 21.72 13.63 7.24
C VAL A 147 20.74 12.53 6.86
N TYR A 148 20.71 11.42 7.60
CA TYR A 148 19.88 10.27 7.28
C TYR A 148 18.45 10.47 7.78
N THR A 149 18.30 10.72 9.09
CA THR A 149 16.98 10.73 9.72
C THR A 149 16.13 11.91 9.26
N VAL A 150 16.68 13.13 9.15
CA VAL A 150 15.93 14.30 8.72
C VAL A 150 15.95 14.45 7.20
N SER A 151 17.11 14.70 6.60
CA SER A 151 17.18 15.10 5.19
C SER A 151 16.86 13.98 4.21
N LEU A 152 17.64 12.90 4.23
CA LEU A 152 17.52 11.84 3.23
C LEU A 152 16.17 11.09 3.35
N TYR A 153 15.77 10.75 4.57
CA TYR A 153 14.47 10.12 4.81
C TYR A 153 13.31 11.03 4.37
N TYR A 154 13.33 12.32 4.71
CA TYR A 154 12.28 13.25 4.25
C TYR A 154 12.22 13.34 2.73
N PHE A 155 13.38 13.45 2.08
CA PHE A 155 13.46 13.53 0.63
C PHE A 155 12.88 12.28 -0.05
N ILE A 156 13.30 11.08 0.39
CA ILE A 156 12.92 9.81 -0.23
C ILE A 156 11.48 9.40 0.11
N THR A 157 10.97 9.75 1.29
CA THR A 157 9.63 9.31 1.74
C THR A 157 8.52 10.31 1.44
N TYR A 158 8.85 11.58 1.15
CA TYR A 158 7.86 12.63 0.92
C TYR A 158 8.16 13.48 -0.32
N LEU A 159 9.25 14.25 -0.34
CA LEU A 159 9.47 15.26 -1.40
C LEU A 159 9.58 14.66 -2.80
N LEU A 160 10.40 13.63 -2.97
CA LEU A 160 10.61 13.00 -4.26
C LEU A 160 9.35 12.26 -4.75
N PRO A 161 8.70 11.38 -3.95
CA PRO A 161 7.42 10.78 -4.34
C PRO A 161 6.35 11.82 -4.70
N LEU A 162 6.20 12.87 -3.89
CA LEU A 162 5.22 13.93 -4.14
C LEU A 162 5.48 14.64 -5.48
N SER A 163 6.73 15.02 -5.73
CA SER A 163 7.13 15.70 -6.96
C SER A 163 6.82 14.86 -8.20
N LEU A 164 7.14 13.55 -8.14
CA LEU A 164 6.85 12.61 -9.21
C LEU A 164 5.34 12.42 -9.43
N LEU A 165 4.58 12.26 -8.34
CA LEU A 165 3.12 12.10 -8.40
C LEU A 165 2.43 13.31 -9.02
N VAL A 166 2.80 14.52 -8.59
CA VAL A 166 2.28 15.78 -9.15
C VAL A 166 2.65 15.87 -10.63
N TYR A 167 3.92 15.67 -10.97
CA TYR A 167 4.38 15.73 -12.36
C TYR A 167 3.61 14.76 -13.26
N PHE A 168 3.55 13.48 -12.91
CA PHE A 168 2.86 12.47 -13.73
C PHE A 168 1.36 12.75 -13.83
N THR A 169 0.71 13.17 -12.74
CA THR A 169 -0.74 13.42 -12.71
C THR A 169 -1.12 14.66 -13.52
N VAL A 170 -0.33 15.73 -13.45
CA VAL A 170 -0.54 16.95 -14.26
C VAL A 170 -0.36 16.63 -15.74
N ARG A 171 0.75 15.99 -16.13
CA ARG A 171 0.99 15.63 -17.54
C ARG A 171 -0.06 14.69 -18.09
N LEU A 172 -0.49 13.71 -17.29
CA LEU A 172 -1.57 12.80 -17.65
C LEU A 172 -2.89 13.55 -17.88
N SER A 173 -3.23 14.48 -16.99
CA SER A 173 -4.47 15.26 -17.07
C SER A 173 -4.50 16.16 -18.30
N ILE A 174 -3.39 16.83 -18.62
CA ILE A 174 -3.26 17.67 -19.83
C ILE A 174 -3.47 16.81 -21.10
N ASN A 175 -2.73 15.71 -21.23
CA ASN A 175 -2.85 14.84 -22.41
C ASN A 175 -4.25 14.25 -22.55
N LEU A 176 -4.93 13.91 -21.45
CA LEU A 176 -6.29 13.40 -21.52
C LEU A 176 -7.30 14.45 -21.95
N LYS A 177 -7.16 15.71 -21.50
CA LYS A 177 -7.99 16.81 -21.99
C LYS A 177 -7.82 17.03 -23.48
N GLU A 178 -6.59 17.04 -23.98
CA GLU A 178 -6.31 17.18 -25.42
C GLU A 178 -6.86 16.01 -26.23
N MET A 179 -6.70 14.77 -25.76
CA MET A 179 -7.26 13.59 -26.41
C MET A 179 -8.79 13.61 -26.42
N ASN A 180 -9.42 14.08 -25.34
CA ASN A 180 -10.88 14.18 -25.26
C ASN A 180 -11.40 15.27 -26.20
N LYS A 181 -10.76 16.44 -26.27
CA LYS A 181 -11.13 17.51 -27.20
C LYS A 181 -11.10 17.05 -28.65
N LYS A 182 -9.98 16.46 -29.10
CA LYS A 182 -9.84 15.88 -30.45
C LYS A 182 -10.89 14.79 -30.72
N ARG A 183 -11.30 14.05 -29.69
CA ARG A 183 -12.26 12.96 -29.84
C ARG A 183 -13.70 13.44 -29.78
N GLU A 184 -14.02 14.52 -29.07
CA GLU A 184 -15.34 15.15 -29.08
C GLU A 184 -15.65 15.74 -30.45
N GLU A 185 -14.62 16.26 -31.14
CA GLU A 185 -14.68 16.65 -32.56
C GLU A 185 -14.98 15.46 -33.49
N MET A 186 -14.65 14.21 -33.10
CA MET A 186 -14.80 13.00 -33.93
C MET A 186 -15.88 12.01 -33.47
N THR A 187 -16.33 12.02 -32.21
CA THR A 187 -17.28 11.04 -31.65
C THR A 187 -17.84 11.45 -30.28
N ARG A 188 -19.17 11.42 -30.13
CA ARG A 188 -19.93 11.83 -28.93
C ARG A 188 -19.92 10.80 -27.77
N LYS A 189 -18.76 10.26 -27.36
CA LYS A 189 -18.62 9.33 -26.19
C LYS A 189 -17.30 9.54 -25.41
N SER A 190 -17.32 10.40 -24.38
CA SER A 190 -16.14 10.85 -23.59
C SER A 190 -16.08 10.31 -22.14
N LYS A 191 -17.17 9.74 -21.59
CA LYS A 191 -17.36 9.58 -20.12
C LYS A 191 -16.40 8.63 -19.39
N GLU A 192 -15.98 7.51 -19.98
CA GLU A 192 -15.27 6.43 -19.26
C GLU A 192 -13.83 6.78 -18.82
N ARG A 193 -13.17 7.76 -19.46
CA ARG A 193 -11.75 8.10 -19.22
C ARG A 193 -11.56 9.21 -18.18
N SER A 194 -12.58 10.06 -18.00
CA SER A 194 -12.62 11.14 -17.00
C SER A 194 -12.48 10.61 -15.57
N ASP A 195 -13.22 9.53 -15.27
CA ASP A 195 -13.27 8.90 -13.94
C ASP A 195 -11.90 8.38 -13.49
N LEU A 196 -11.06 7.92 -14.43
CA LEU A 196 -9.73 7.41 -14.13
C LEU A 196 -8.75 8.53 -13.71
N THR A 197 -8.77 9.68 -14.38
CA THR A 197 -7.97 10.85 -13.99
C THR A 197 -8.35 11.38 -12.62
N LEU A 198 -9.66 11.43 -12.36
CA LEU A 198 -10.19 11.85 -11.06
C LEU A 198 -9.63 10.96 -9.93
N SER A 199 -9.56 9.64 -10.15
CA SER A 199 -8.97 8.72 -9.16
C SER A 199 -7.54 9.08 -8.78
N LEU A 200 -6.70 9.46 -9.76
CA LEU A 200 -5.29 9.76 -9.53
C LEU A 200 -5.12 11.11 -8.84
N VAL A 201 -5.90 12.12 -9.23
CA VAL A 201 -5.92 13.42 -8.54
C VAL A 201 -6.30 13.24 -7.07
N ILE A 202 -7.35 12.44 -6.79
CA ILE A 202 -7.78 12.16 -5.42
C ILE A 202 -6.67 11.46 -4.62
N VAL A 203 -5.98 10.47 -5.20
CA VAL A 203 -4.84 9.80 -4.54
C VAL A 203 -3.72 10.80 -4.22
N VAL A 204 -3.37 11.71 -5.14
CA VAL A 204 -2.33 12.72 -4.89
C VAL A 204 -2.73 13.67 -3.77
N VAL A 205 -3.99 14.11 -3.74
CA VAL A 205 -4.50 15.01 -2.70
C VAL A 205 -4.47 14.31 -1.33
N ILE A 206 -4.95 13.08 -1.24
CA ILE A 206 -4.91 12.28 0.00
C ILE A 206 -3.47 12.02 0.42
N PHE A 207 -2.57 11.73 -0.53
CA PHE A 207 -1.15 11.57 -0.24
C PHE A 207 -0.56 12.85 0.36
N ILE A 208 -0.83 14.03 -0.22
CA ILE A 208 -0.36 15.31 0.31
C ILE A 208 -0.83 15.51 1.76
N PHE A 209 -2.13 15.39 2.00
CA PHE A 209 -2.71 15.66 3.31
C PHE A 209 -2.27 14.63 4.36
N CYS A 210 -2.45 13.34 4.08
CA CYS A 210 -2.16 12.29 5.06
C CYS A 210 -0.66 12.09 5.28
N GLN A 211 0.16 12.19 4.23
CA GLN A 211 1.60 11.93 4.36
C GLN A 211 2.35 13.10 4.99
N LEU A 212 1.80 14.32 4.98
CA LEU A 212 2.41 15.52 5.59
C LEU A 212 2.65 15.37 7.11
N PHE A 213 1.84 14.57 7.81
CA PHE A 213 1.97 14.41 9.26
C PHE A 213 3.24 13.65 9.67
N ASN A 214 3.75 12.72 8.85
CA ASN A 214 4.98 11.98 9.17
C ASN A 214 6.25 12.82 9.25
N PRO A 215 6.56 13.68 8.25
CA PRO A 215 7.72 14.54 8.34
C PRO A 215 7.60 15.57 9.46
N ILE A 216 6.39 16.11 9.71
CA ILE A 216 6.17 17.01 10.85
C ILE A 216 6.45 16.29 12.17
N ARG A 217 5.92 15.07 12.37
CA ARG A 217 6.18 14.27 13.57
C ARG A 217 7.68 14.05 13.78
N ARG A 218 8.40 13.80 12.68
CA ARG A 218 9.84 13.56 12.70
C ARG A 218 10.64 14.82 13.04
N LEU A 219 10.23 15.98 12.51
CA LEU A 219 10.81 17.27 12.87
C LEU A 219 10.58 17.57 14.36
N LEU A 220 9.36 17.37 14.85
CA LEU A 220 9.02 17.48 16.27
C LEU A 220 9.88 16.52 17.11
N TYR A 221 10.09 15.28 16.66
CA TYR A 221 10.94 14.33 17.37
C TYR A 221 12.38 14.82 17.51
N VAL A 222 12.95 15.45 16.49
CA VAL A 222 14.31 16.00 16.56
C VAL A 222 14.40 17.19 17.51
N ILE A 223 13.37 18.04 17.54
CA ILE A 223 13.29 19.23 18.39
C ILE A 223 13.07 18.86 19.86
N TYR A 224 12.13 17.95 20.16
CA TYR A 224 11.72 17.60 21.53
C TYR A 224 12.49 16.43 22.15
N SER A 225 13.17 15.60 21.33
CA SER A 225 14.00 14.49 21.83
C SER A 225 15.03 14.83 22.91
N PRO A 226 15.64 16.04 22.99
CA PRO A 226 16.57 16.37 24.05
C PRO A 226 15.90 16.82 25.35
N PHE A 227 14.61 17.18 25.32
CA PHE A 227 13.98 17.96 26.39
C PHE A 227 12.92 17.21 27.19
N ASN A 228 12.22 16.21 26.60
CA ASN A 228 11.41 15.15 27.23
C ASN A 228 10.40 14.62 26.21
N LEU A 229 10.19 13.29 26.18
CA LEU A 229 9.17 12.61 25.36
C LEU A 229 7.99 12.07 26.19
N GLY A 230 7.87 12.56 27.44
CA GLY A 230 6.88 12.08 28.41
C GLY A 230 5.44 12.48 28.08
N CYS A 231 4.51 11.89 28.85
CA CYS A 231 3.08 12.19 28.77
C CYS A 231 2.80 13.70 28.92
N GLY A 232 1.86 14.23 28.14
CA GLY A 232 1.46 15.65 28.16
C GLY A 232 2.25 16.56 27.21
N THR A 233 3.29 16.06 26.55
CA THR A 233 4.03 16.84 25.55
C THR A 233 3.29 16.91 24.21
N PRO A 234 3.40 18.01 23.43
CA PRO A 234 2.75 18.13 22.11
C PRO A 234 3.11 16.99 21.14
N ILE A 235 4.34 16.48 21.23
CA ILE A 235 4.81 15.37 20.41
C ILE A 235 4.09 14.05 20.73
N PHE A 236 3.67 13.83 21.97
CA PHE A 236 2.91 12.64 22.36
C PHE A 236 1.58 12.58 21.61
N TYR A 237 0.79 13.67 21.67
CA TYR A 237 -0.50 13.76 20.97
C TYR A 237 -0.33 13.75 19.45
N PHE A 238 0.65 14.50 18.93
CA PHE A 238 0.89 14.58 17.48
C PHE A 238 1.33 13.22 16.89
N SER A 239 2.05 12.40 17.67
CA SER A 239 2.48 11.08 17.20
C SER A 239 1.30 10.16 16.91
N SER A 240 0.26 10.19 17.74
CA SER A 240 -0.98 9.44 17.53
C SER A 240 -1.69 9.88 16.26
N TRP A 241 -1.84 11.19 16.05
CA TRP A 241 -2.43 11.74 14.83
C TRP A 241 -1.68 11.30 13.57
N ALA A 242 -0.35 11.37 13.58
CA ALA A 242 0.44 10.94 12.43
C ALA A 242 0.18 9.47 12.06
N VAL A 243 0.05 8.57 13.05
CA VAL A 243 -0.27 7.17 12.78
C VAL A 243 -1.70 6.99 12.26
N ILE A 244 -2.68 7.75 12.78
CA ILE A 244 -4.05 7.73 12.26
C ILE A 244 -4.06 8.13 10.78
N PHE A 245 -3.35 9.19 10.40
CA PHE A 245 -3.28 9.63 9.00
C PHE A 245 -2.54 8.64 8.10
N VAL A 246 -1.55 7.89 8.61
CA VAL A 246 -0.94 6.78 7.86
C VAL A 246 -1.96 5.67 7.58
N ASN A 247 -2.70 5.25 8.59
CA ASN A 247 -3.74 4.24 8.41
C ASN A 247 -4.83 4.73 7.45
N LEU A 248 -5.23 6.00 7.54
CA LEU A 248 -6.19 6.60 6.63
C LEU A 248 -5.70 6.59 5.18
N ASN A 249 -4.42 6.95 4.94
CA ASN A 249 -3.81 6.90 3.60
C ASN A 249 -3.94 5.50 2.98
N SER A 250 -3.55 4.46 3.72
CA SER A 250 -3.64 3.08 3.25
C SER A 250 -5.07 2.56 3.11
N ALA A 251 -5.97 2.91 4.03
CA ALA A 251 -7.38 2.51 3.95
C ALA A 251 -8.09 3.15 2.75
N CYS A 252 -7.83 4.44 2.48
CA CYS A 252 -8.47 5.18 1.39
C CYS A 252 -8.14 4.61 0.01
N ASN A 253 -6.94 4.07 -0.21
CA ASN A 253 -6.54 3.50 -1.50
C ASN A 253 -7.54 2.45 -2.02
N PHE A 254 -8.01 1.56 -1.14
CA PHE A 254 -9.03 0.57 -1.50
C PHE A 254 -10.33 1.23 -1.98
N PHE A 255 -10.86 2.18 -1.21
CA PHE A 255 -12.09 2.88 -1.56
C PHE A 255 -11.95 3.69 -2.85
N ILE A 256 -10.82 4.36 -3.08
CA ILE A 256 -10.55 5.11 -4.31
C ILE A 256 -10.53 4.18 -5.51
N PHE A 257 -9.87 3.03 -5.41
CA PHE A 257 -9.89 2.05 -6.51
C PHE A 257 -11.28 1.46 -6.73
N CYS A 258 -12.03 1.18 -5.67
CA CYS A 258 -13.43 0.74 -5.75
C CYS A 258 -14.32 1.77 -6.44
N LEU A 259 -14.24 3.04 -6.10
CA LEU A 259 -15.13 4.08 -6.61
C LEU A 259 -14.74 4.54 -8.01
N CYS A 260 -13.44 4.73 -8.25
CA CYS A 260 -12.96 5.49 -9.40
C CYS A 260 -12.25 4.63 -10.47
N SER A 261 -12.03 3.33 -10.25
CA SER A 261 -11.45 2.42 -11.27
C SER A 261 -12.49 1.43 -11.81
N PRO A 262 -13.09 1.68 -12.99
CA PRO A 262 -14.03 0.75 -13.64
C PRO A 262 -13.44 -0.65 -13.86
N GLY A 263 -12.15 -0.75 -14.17
CA GLY A 263 -11.44 -2.02 -14.34
C GLY A 263 -11.35 -2.82 -13.04
N PHE A 264 -11.09 -2.15 -11.92
CA PHE A 264 -11.07 -2.78 -10.61
C PHE A 264 -12.47 -3.27 -10.21
N ARG A 265 -13.50 -2.44 -10.38
CA ARG A 265 -14.91 -2.82 -10.15
C ARG A 265 -15.32 -4.06 -10.95
N ARG A 266 -14.91 -4.15 -12.22
CA ARG A 266 -15.22 -5.30 -13.08
C ARG A 266 -14.59 -6.59 -12.54
N GLN A 267 -13.34 -6.54 -12.10
CA GLN A 267 -12.65 -7.71 -11.53
C GLN A 267 -13.22 -8.12 -10.18
N LEU A 268 -13.51 -7.15 -9.31
CA LEU A 268 -14.14 -7.41 -8.02
C LEU A 268 -15.51 -8.09 -8.20
N LYS A 269 -16.34 -7.59 -9.11
CA LYS A 269 -17.62 -8.22 -9.48
C LYS A 269 -17.44 -9.63 -10.01
N GLN A 270 -16.42 -9.89 -10.83
CA GLN A 270 -16.13 -11.25 -11.32
C GLN A 270 -15.72 -12.21 -10.21
N ILE A 271 -14.91 -11.77 -9.24
CA ILE A 271 -14.50 -12.60 -8.09
C ILE A 271 -15.72 -12.91 -7.21
N ILE A 272 -16.54 -11.91 -6.91
CA ILE A 272 -17.75 -12.08 -6.09
C ILE A 272 -18.77 -12.98 -6.82
N ALA A 273 -18.99 -12.77 -8.12
CA ALA A 273 -19.92 -13.57 -8.91
C ALA A 273 -19.45 -15.03 -9.07
N LYS A 274 -18.15 -15.28 -9.25
CA LYS A 274 -17.60 -16.65 -9.29
C LYS A 274 -17.70 -17.38 -7.94
N ARG A 275 -17.63 -16.66 -6.81
CA ARG A 275 -17.90 -17.24 -5.48
C ARG A 275 -19.39 -17.57 -5.26
N GLY A 276 -20.29 -16.93 -6.01
CA GLY A 276 -21.72 -17.27 -6.02
C GLY A 276 -22.09 -18.48 -6.89
N GLN A 277 -21.13 -19.05 -7.63
CA GLN A 277 -21.30 -20.23 -8.49
C GLN A 277 -20.59 -21.47 -7.94
N ILE A 278 -20.45 -21.60 -6.63
CA ILE A 278 -20.16 -22.91 -6.03
C ILE A 278 -21.46 -23.72 -6.19
N GLU A 279 -21.57 -24.43 -7.32
CA GLU A 279 -22.53 -25.52 -7.49
C GLU A 279 -22.42 -26.46 -6.29
N PRO A 280 -23.53 -26.83 -5.62
CA PRO A 280 -23.47 -27.91 -4.67
C PRO A 280 -22.98 -29.15 -5.42
N LEU A 281 -22.04 -29.90 -4.83
CA LEU A 281 -21.63 -31.21 -5.29
C LEU A 281 -22.86 -32.14 -5.30
N GLY A 282 -23.63 -32.12 -6.38
CA GLY A 282 -24.69 -33.06 -6.65
C GLY A 282 -24.05 -34.32 -7.21
N LEU A 283 -24.09 -35.40 -6.43
CA LEU A 283 -23.81 -36.74 -6.93
C LEU A 283 -24.55 -36.96 -8.25
N SER A 284 -23.79 -37.19 -9.31
CA SER A 284 -24.32 -37.68 -10.58
C SER A 284 -24.61 -39.18 -10.43
N THR A 285 -25.80 -39.52 -9.96
CA THR A 285 -26.40 -40.83 -10.24
C THR A 285 -27.09 -40.75 -11.60
N THR A 286 -26.34 -41.07 -12.65
CA THR A 286 -26.89 -41.34 -13.99
C THR A 286 -26.57 -42.77 -14.39
N GLY A 287 -27.63 -43.54 -14.64
CA GLY A 287 -27.64 -44.85 -15.29
C GLY A 287 -28.78 -45.69 -14.73
N ASN A 288 -29.79 -46.16 -15.47
CA ASN A 288 -29.93 -46.37 -16.89
C ASN A 288 -31.43 -46.38 -17.26
N ASN A 289 -31.81 -45.66 -18.32
CA ASN A 289 -33.04 -45.95 -19.04
C ASN A 289 -32.79 -47.15 -19.96
N ALA A 290 -33.72 -48.11 -19.89
CA ALA A 290 -34.28 -48.82 -21.04
C ALA A 290 -33.32 -49.07 -22.22
N ASN A 291 -32.52 -50.14 -22.13
CA ASN A 291 -31.98 -50.88 -23.28
C ASN A 291 -31.50 -52.28 -22.85
N LEU A 292 -32.34 -53.00 -22.10
CA LEU A 292 -32.13 -54.39 -21.70
C LEU A 292 -33.27 -55.31 -22.22
N ASN A 293 -33.74 -55.09 -23.44
CA ASN A 293 -34.75 -55.92 -24.11
C ASN A 293 -34.46 -56.09 -25.61
N ALA A 294 -33.21 -56.42 -25.98
CA ALA A 294 -32.87 -56.75 -27.37
C ALA A 294 -31.69 -57.72 -27.56
N GLN A 295 -31.18 -58.38 -26.51
CA GLN A 295 -30.02 -59.28 -26.66
C GLN A 295 -30.02 -60.51 -25.74
N ILE A 296 -31.20 -61.03 -25.38
CA ILE A 296 -31.37 -62.39 -24.84
C ILE A 296 -32.38 -63.12 -25.74
N SER A 297 -31.97 -63.36 -26.98
CA SER A 297 -32.57 -64.34 -27.90
C SER A 297 -31.51 -64.74 -28.92
N SER A 298 -30.39 -65.28 -28.43
CA SER A 298 -29.52 -66.16 -29.21
C SER A 298 -28.57 -66.91 -28.27
N CYS A 299 -28.73 -68.22 -28.26
CA CYS A 299 -27.77 -69.23 -27.81
C CYS A 299 -27.56 -69.44 -26.30
N ILE A 300 -28.21 -70.52 -25.84
CA ILE A 300 -27.73 -71.59 -24.93
C ILE A 300 -27.35 -71.16 -23.51
#